data_AF-A0A8S1D5J6-F1
#
_entry.id   AF-A0A8S1D5J6-F1
#
_cell.length_a   1.000
_cell.length_b   1.000
_cell.length_c   1.000
_cell.angle_alpha   90.00
_cell.angle_beta   90.00
_cell.angle_gamma   90.00
#
_symmetry.space_group_name_H-M   'P 1'
#
loop_
_entity.id
_entity.type
_entity.pdbx_description
1 polymer ?
#
loop_
_entity_poly.entity_id
_entity_poly.type
_entity_poly.pdbx_seq_one_letter_code
_entity_poly.pdbx_strand_id
1 'polypeptide(L)'
;MAGAILENLSGRKLLVLVSILIISQISCFLIGGLIAPNPSSADIALASKCYDSGNNTDKWFYPRGKGQCHLLTQDDMKKLHMANQIVFAFQLPLPRDNMILDYSRWQQNLIGVLQFDIEYHEEALMAEKTLVTIDAKMAYRDKGDKDDDWKYYASSRETRTLECTMKEKKAGYYYSCSIVPLFELGSLHHDYYLLDLRLPVDDRSKMNNGLGQIVDIWLVAINQNGGFTKVWLSLKTTFFPIIVAIMIWFWNRVHQLNRPPALLEQMLLYLGCSLTFLNMPLEYLTLMFDMPYMPLIGDIRQGIFYASLLSFWLVFAGEHLMIQENENHSTLRAYWKHLSAVVIGCISLFVFDVCERGVQLKNPFYSIWVTSFGSNLALGFIILAGVSAGIYFLFLTYMIWQVFCNISTKRSSLPSMSGARRLHYEGVIYRFKFLMLATLVCAGMTVVGFILGQVSEGRWKWDEDIELEYTSAFFSGVYGMWNIYIFALIVLYSPSHKQWPQDDQQSMNEEIEFSRLPTEPSEISSLTSFARKTAVD
;
A
#
# COMPACT_ATOMS: atom_id res chain seq x y z
N MET A 1 0.93 26.48 31.99
CA MET A 1 0.46 25.32 31.19
C MET A 1 1.56 24.28 31.11
N ALA A 2 1.26 22.98 31.15
CA ALA A 2 2.27 21.95 30.92
C ALA A 2 2.61 21.88 29.43
N GLY A 3 3.85 22.17 29.04
CA GLY A 3 4.30 22.01 27.65
C GLY A 3 4.42 20.52 27.28
N ALA A 4 4.32 20.18 26.00
CA ALA A 4 4.68 18.83 25.54
C ALA A 4 6.19 18.57 25.69
N ILE A 5 6.58 17.30 25.75
CA ILE A 5 7.96 16.85 26.00
C ILE A 5 8.98 17.55 25.07
N LEU A 6 8.64 17.74 23.79
CA LEU A 6 9.51 18.39 22.81
C LEU A 6 9.91 19.84 23.16
N GLU A 7 9.10 20.59 23.92
CA GLU A 7 9.46 21.96 24.36
C GLU A 7 10.44 21.95 25.53
N ASN A 8 10.34 20.94 26.40
CA ASN A 8 11.08 20.88 27.65
C ASN A 8 12.35 20.03 27.57
N LEU A 9 12.62 19.43 26.40
CA LEU A 9 13.76 18.56 26.18
C LEU A 9 15.02 19.37 25.86
N SER A 10 16.12 19.09 26.55
CA SER A 10 17.43 19.62 26.17
C SER A 10 17.84 19.08 24.80
N GLY A 11 18.49 19.91 23.98
CA GLY A 11 19.03 19.50 22.68
C GLY A 11 19.94 18.27 22.75
N ARG A 12 20.66 18.04 23.87
CA ARG A 12 21.47 16.82 24.07
C ARG A 12 20.59 15.57 24.19
N LYS A 13 19.49 15.65 24.94
CA LYS A 13 18.54 14.53 25.09
C LYS A 13 17.81 14.26 23.77
N LEU A 14 17.50 15.32 23.03
CA LEU A 14 16.84 15.20 21.73
C LEU A 14 17.78 14.51 20.74
N LEU A 15 19.04 14.93 20.70
CA LEU A 15 20.05 14.30 19.86
C LEU A 15 20.22 12.82 20.18
N VAL A 16 20.30 12.43 21.46
CA VAL A 16 20.36 11.02 21.86
C VAL A 16 19.13 10.25 21.37
N LEU A 17 17.93 10.79 21.58
CA LEU A 17 16.70 10.13 21.13
C LEU A 17 16.65 9.99 19.60
N VAL A 18 16.97 11.05 18.86
CA VAL A 18 17.01 11.03 17.38
C VAL A 18 18.08 10.05 16.88
N SER A 19 19.26 9.99 17.51
CA SER A 19 20.29 9.01 17.15
C SER A 19 19.80 7.56 17.35
N ILE A 20 19.10 7.27 18.45
CA ILE A 20 18.51 5.94 18.69
C ILE A 20 17.48 5.60 17.60
N LEU A 21 16.61 6.54 17.24
CA LEU A 21 15.61 6.34 16.19
C LEU A 21 16.27 6.09 14.81
N ILE A 22 17.32 6.84 14.48
CA ILE A 22 18.08 6.64 13.24
C ILE A 22 18.77 5.27 13.21
N ILE A 23 19.39 4.85 14.33
CA ILE A 23 20.00 3.52 14.44
C ILE A 23 18.94 2.43 14.26
N SER A 24 17.76 2.60 14.87
CA SER A 24 16.62 1.69 14.69
C SER A 24 16.16 1.63 13.24
N GLN A 25 16.14 2.78 12.54
CA GLN A 25 15.75 2.86 11.13
C GLN A 25 16.77 2.14 10.23
N ILE A 26 18.06 2.38 10.44
CA ILE A 26 19.14 1.70 9.72
C ILE A 26 19.07 0.20 9.98
N SER A 27 18.78 -0.22 11.22
CA SER A 27 18.59 -1.63 11.54
C SER A 27 17.44 -2.26 10.77
N CYS A 28 16.32 -1.56 10.57
CA CYS A 28 15.21 -2.06 9.75
C CYS A 28 15.63 -2.28 8.29
N PHE A 29 16.36 -1.33 7.69
CA PHE A 29 16.90 -1.48 6.34
C PHE A 29 17.90 -2.65 6.24
N LEU A 30 18.79 -2.80 7.22
CA LEU A 30 19.77 -3.89 7.25
C LEU A 30 19.11 -5.26 7.41
N ILE A 31 18.06 -5.36 8.21
CA ILE A 31 17.28 -6.60 8.35
C ILE A 31 16.66 -6.99 7.00
N GLY A 32 16.07 -6.05 6.26
CA GLY A 32 15.55 -6.38 4.94
C GLY A 32 16.62 -6.66 3.90
N GLY A 33 17.73 -5.91 3.90
CA GLY A 33 18.76 -6.03 2.87
C GLY A 33 19.73 -7.19 3.05
N LEU A 34 20.03 -7.58 4.30
CA LEU A 34 21.03 -8.62 4.59
C LEU A 34 20.40 -9.94 5.04
N ILE A 35 19.20 -9.92 5.61
CA ILE A 35 18.55 -11.12 6.19
C ILE A 35 17.37 -11.58 5.33
N ALA A 36 16.52 -10.66 4.88
CA ALA A 36 15.33 -11.03 4.12
C ALA A 36 15.68 -11.30 2.64
N PRO A 37 15.27 -12.45 2.08
CA PRO A 37 15.40 -12.69 0.65
C PRO A 37 14.43 -11.80 -0.13
N ASN A 38 14.50 -11.89 -1.46
CA ASN A 38 13.56 -11.20 -2.35
C ASN A 38 12.10 -11.48 -1.94
N PRO A 39 11.20 -10.47 -1.96
CA PRO A 39 9.84 -10.61 -1.46
C PRO A 39 9.02 -11.69 -2.20
N SER A 40 9.28 -11.88 -3.49
CA SER A 40 8.62 -12.86 -4.33
C SER A 40 9.64 -13.75 -5.05
N SER A 41 9.21 -14.96 -5.36
CA SER A 41 9.89 -15.89 -6.25
C SER A 41 8.95 -16.27 -7.39
N ALA A 42 9.51 -16.51 -8.57
CA ALA A 42 8.77 -16.93 -9.75
C ALA A 42 9.35 -18.26 -10.27
N ASP A 43 8.47 -19.21 -10.52
CA ASP A 43 8.79 -20.49 -11.16
C ASP A 43 8.10 -20.56 -12.52
N ILE A 44 8.86 -20.88 -13.56
CA ILE A 44 8.34 -21.00 -14.93
C ILE A 44 8.10 -22.48 -15.22
N ALA A 45 6.84 -22.83 -15.45
CA ALA A 45 6.39 -24.19 -15.75
C ALA A 45 5.92 -24.31 -17.21
N LEU A 46 6.41 -25.32 -17.91
CA LEU A 46 5.87 -25.72 -19.22
C LEU A 46 4.65 -26.62 -19.03
N ALA A 47 3.59 -26.38 -19.80
CA ALA A 47 2.42 -27.24 -19.82
C ALA A 47 2.76 -28.66 -20.30
N SER A 48 2.27 -29.66 -19.59
CA SER A 48 2.26 -31.04 -20.09
C SER A 48 0.96 -31.30 -20.85
N LYS A 49 1.07 -31.78 -22.08
CA LYS A 49 -0.08 -31.99 -22.98
C LYS A 49 -0.66 -33.38 -22.75
N CYS A 50 -1.81 -33.45 -22.10
CA CYS A 50 -2.50 -34.68 -21.77
C CYS A 50 -3.64 -34.96 -22.75
N TYR A 51 -3.80 -36.22 -23.16
CA TYR A 51 -4.91 -36.67 -24.00
C TYR A 51 -6.17 -37.04 -23.19
N ASP A 52 -7.31 -36.45 -23.55
CA ASP A 52 -8.64 -36.79 -23.04
C ASP A 52 -9.52 -37.42 -24.14
N SER A 53 -9.66 -38.75 -24.10
CA SER A 53 -10.50 -39.51 -25.06
C SER A 53 -12.00 -39.35 -24.84
N GLY A 54 -12.44 -38.96 -23.64
CA GLY A 54 -13.85 -38.98 -23.24
C GLY A 54 -14.49 -37.60 -23.10
N ASN A 55 -13.72 -36.52 -23.27
CA ASN A 55 -14.10 -35.15 -22.89
C ASN A 55 -14.73 -35.11 -21.48
N ASN A 56 -14.18 -35.92 -20.57
CA ASN A 56 -14.73 -36.03 -19.23
C ASN A 56 -14.23 -34.85 -18.40
N THR A 57 -15.15 -33.96 -18.04
CA THR A 57 -14.83 -32.75 -17.28
C THR A 57 -14.39 -33.05 -15.86
N ASP A 58 -14.75 -34.21 -15.29
CA ASP A 58 -14.58 -34.47 -13.86
C ASP A 58 -13.27 -35.17 -13.53
N LYS A 59 -12.54 -35.62 -14.56
CA LYS A 59 -11.25 -36.29 -14.40
C LYS A 59 -10.11 -35.28 -14.33
N TRP A 60 -9.23 -35.46 -13.35
CA TRP A 60 -7.98 -34.71 -13.22
C TRP A 60 -6.87 -35.32 -14.08
N PHE A 61 -6.11 -34.47 -14.77
CA PHE A 61 -5.00 -34.88 -15.62
C PHE A 61 -3.70 -34.37 -15.02
N TYR A 62 -2.87 -35.27 -14.49
CA TYR A 62 -1.58 -34.88 -13.92
C TYR A 62 -0.42 -35.52 -14.68
N PRO A 63 0.69 -34.78 -14.88
CA PRO A 63 1.82 -35.26 -15.67
C PRO A 63 2.73 -36.22 -14.91
N ARG A 64 2.74 -36.19 -13.57
CA ARG A 64 3.67 -36.98 -12.74
C ARG A 64 2.93 -37.72 -11.63
N GLY A 65 3.32 -38.97 -11.39
CA GLY A 65 2.77 -39.81 -10.32
C GLY A 65 2.17 -41.11 -10.86
N LYS A 66 1.69 -41.97 -9.94
CA LYS A 66 0.88 -43.13 -10.34
C LYS A 66 -0.42 -42.63 -10.97
N GLY A 67 -0.81 -43.21 -12.12
CA GLY A 67 -1.99 -42.76 -12.86
C GLY A 67 -1.76 -41.53 -13.78
N GLN A 68 -0.50 -41.20 -14.08
CA GLN A 68 -0.14 -40.11 -14.99
C GLN A 68 -0.92 -40.14 -16.31
N CYS A 69 -1.20 -38.96 -16.85
CA CYS A 69 -1.89 -38.83 -18.12
C CYS A 69 -1.04 -39.37 -19.29
N HIS A 70 -1.71 -39.71 -20.40
CA HIS A 70 -1.02 -40.01 -21.64
C HIS A 70 -0.50 -38.70 -22.26
N LEU A 71 0.82 -38.52 -22.20
CA LEU A 71 1.49 -37.34 -22.73
C LEU A 71 1.54 -37.40 -24.25
N LEU A 72 1.08 -36.33 -24.90
CA LEU A 72 1.09 -36.16 -26.34
C LEU A 72 2.41 -35.55 -26.79
N THR A 73 3.03 -36.13 -27.82
CA THR A 73 4.12 -35.48 -28.54
C THR A 73 3.59 -34.52 -29.61
N GLN A 74 4.46 -33.64 -30.12
CA GLN A 74 4.08 -32.67 -31.16
C GLN A 74 3.60 -33.35 -32.45
N ASP A 75 4.08 -34.57 -32.74
CA ASP A 75 3.62 -35.36 -33.88
C ASP A 75 2.24 -36.00 -33.65
N ASP A 76 1.89 -36.30 -32.40
CA ASP A 76 0.56 -36.81 -32.05
C ASP A 76 -0.49 -35.69 -32.15
N MET A 77 -0.12 -34.46 -31.79
CA MET A 77 -1.00 -33.29 -31.96
C MET A 77 -1.41 -33.07 -33.41
N LYS A 78 -0.50 -33.26 -34.37
CA LYS A 78 -0.81 -33.11 -35.80
C LYS A 78 -1.80 -34.17 -36.31
N LYS A 79 -1.85 -35.34 -35.65
CA LYS A 79 -2.76 -36.44 -35.99
C LYS A 79 -4.12 -36.32 -35.30
N LEU A 80 -4.20 -35.53 -34.23
CA LEU A 80 -5.42 -35.28 -33.47
C LEU A 80 -6.27 -34.21 -34.16
N HIS A 81 -7.43 -34.62 -34.67
CA HIS A 81 -8.36 -33.71 -35.37
C HIS A 81 -9.20 -32.82 -34.42
N MET A 82 -9.14 -33.01 -33.09
CA MET A 82 -9.97 -32.27 -32.14
C MET A 82 -9.14 -31.57 -31.06
N ALA A 83 -9.08 -30.24 -31.12
CA ALA A 83 -8.45 -29.39 -30.10
C ALA A 83 -9.07 -29.57 -28.70
N ASN A 84 -10.36 -29.92 -28.64
CA ASN A 84 -11.11 -30.14 -27.39
C ASN A 84 -10.65 -31.35 -26.57
N GLN A 85 -9.82 -32.24 -27.16
CA GLN A 85 -9.32 -33.44 -26.49
C GLN A 85 -7.95 -33.22 -25.82
N ILE A 86 -7.41 -32.00 -25.88
CA ILE A 86 -6.10 -31.66 -25.31
C ILE A 86 -6.31 -30.92 -24.00
N VAL A 87 -5.64 -31.40 -22.95
CA VAL A 87 -5.59 -30.75 -21.64
C VAL A 87 -4.16 -30.34 -21.35
N PHE A 88 -3.94 -29.05 -21.10
CA PHE A 88 -2.65 -28.51 -20.69
C PHE A 88 -2.57 -28.57 -19.16
N ALA A 89 -1.83 -29.53 -18.63
CA ALA A 89 -1.72 -29.80 -17.21
C ALA A 89 -0.43 -29.20 -16.62
N PHE A 90 -0.56 -28.49 -15.50
CA PHE A 90 0.54 -27.96 -14.70
C PHE A 90 0.46 -28.53 -13.30
N GLN A 91 1.51 -29.20 -12.86
CA GLN A 91 1.63 -29.69 -11.49
C GLN A 91 2.68 -28.86 -10.77
N LEU A 92 2.25 -28.16 -9.72
CA LEU A 92 3.02 -27.24 -8.91
C LEU A 92 3.21 -27.79 -7.48
N PRO A 93 4.38 -27.57 -6.85
CA PRO A 93 5.58 -26.95 -7.41
C PRO A 93 6.31 -27.88 -8.41
N LEU A 94 7.22 -27.31 -9.19
CA LEU A 94 8.07 -28.06 -10.12
C LEU A 94 9.17 -28.83 -9.38
N PRO A 95 9.53 -30.04 -9.83
CA PRO A 95 10.67 -30.76 -9.28
C PRO A 95 11.98 -30.06 -9.67
N ARG A 96 12.94 -30.01 -8.75
CA ARG A 96 14.31 -29.52 -8.99
C ARG A 96 15.31 -30.58 -8.53
N ASP A 97 16.38 -30.79 -9.29
CA ASP A 97 17.45 -31.76 -8.95
C ASP A 97 16.93 -33.17 -8.60
N ASN A 98 15.94 -33.67 -9.35
CA ASN A 98 15.25 -34.94 -9.11
C ASN A 98 14.53 -35.06 -7.75
N MET A 99 14.33 -33.96 -7.04
CA MET A 99 13.53 -33.89 -5.81
C MET A 99 12.18 -33.23 -6.10
N ILE A 100 11.12 -33.84 -5.57
CA ILE A 100 9.78 -33.25 -5.58
C ILE A 100 9.75 -32.22 -4.45
N LEU A 101 9.65 -30.95 -4.82
CA LEU A 101 9.47 -29.85 -3.87
C LEU A 101 8.03 -29.80 -3.39
N ASP A 102 7.80 -29.08 -2.31
CA ASP A 102 6.51 -28.80 -1.71
C ASP A 102 6.38 -27.31 -1.42
N TYR A 103 5.16 -26.79 -1.54
CA TYR A 103 4.88 -25.46 -1.02
C TYR A 103 4.80 -25.47 0.50
N SER A 104 5.15 -24.34 1.10
CA SER A 104 5.03 -24.11 2.52
C SER A 104 4.01 -23.02 2.77
N ARG A 105 3.24 -23.12 3.85
CA ARG A 105 2.30 -22.08 4.32
C ARG A 105 2.95 -20.72 4.62
N TRP A 106 4.28 -20.68 4.71
CA TRP A 106 5.05 -19.43 4.80
C TRP A 106 5.04 -18.64 3.49
N GLN A 107 4.86 -19.31 2.36
CA GLN A 107 4.57 -18.69 1.08
C GLN A 107 3.07 -18.37 1.12
N GLN A 108 2.71 -17.09 1.23
CA GLN A 108 1.35 -16.72 1.65
C GLN A 108 0.35 -16.71 0.50
N ASN A 109 0.78 -16.34 -0.70
CA ASN A 109 -0.07 -16.20 -1.89
C ASN A 109 0.58 -16.88 -3.10
N LEU A 110 -0.22 -17.10 -4.14
CA LEU A 110 0.24 -17.64 -5.41
C LEU A 110 -0.52 -16.99 -6.57
N ILE A 111 0.22 -16.43 -7.51
CA ILE A 111 -0.30 -15.77 -8.71
C ILE A 111 0.16 -16.59 -9.91
N GLY A 112 -0.75 -16.86 -10.84
CA GLY A 112 -0.46 -17.55 -12.10
C GLY A 112 -0.66 -16.63 -13.29
N VAL A 113 0.38 -16.50 -14.12
CA VAL A 113 0.34 -15.76 -15.39
C VAL A 113 0.72 -16.70 -16.52
N LEU A 114 -0.04 -16.67 -17.61
CA LEU A 114 0.22 -17.50 -18.80
C LEU A 114 0.97 -16.73 -19.86
N GLN A 115 1.85 -17.45 -20.55
CA GLN A 115 2.53 -17.00 -21.76
C GLN A 115 2.31 -18.05 -22.86
N PHE A 116 1.80 -17.60 -24.00
CA PHE A 116 1.45 -18.47 -25.12
C PHE A 116 2.55 -18.44 -26.18
N ASP A 117 3.05 -19.61 -26.55
CA ASP A 117 3.96 -19.77 -27.69
C ASP A 117 3.14 -20.20 -28.91
N ILE A 118 2.95 -19.23 -29.81
CA ILE A 118 2.14 -19.41 -31.03
C ILE A 118 3.07 -19.32 -32.23
N GLU A 119 3.13 -20.39 -33.01
CA GLU A 119 3.96 -20.46 -34.22
C GLU A 119 3.20 -19.88 -35.42
N TYR A 120 3.92 -19.16 -36.28
CA TYR A 120 3.37 -18.63 -37.51
C TYR A 120 3.20 -19.70 -38.59
N HIS A 121 1.97 -19.79 -39.10
CA HIS A 121 1.61 -20.60 -40.25
C HIS A 121 0.81 -19.77 -41.26
N GLU A 122 1.10 -19.93 -42.56
CA GLU A 122 0.46 -19.17 -43.64
C GLU A 122 -1.05 -19.40 -43.73
N GLU A 123 -1.52 -20.61 -43.39
CA GLU A 123 -2.93 -21.01 -43.42
C GLU A 123 -3.71 -20.60 -42.16
N ALA A 124 -3.01 -20.28 -41.07
CA ALA A 124 -3.60 -20.03 -39.75
C ALA A 124 -3.13 -18.67 -39.18
N LEU A 125 -3.50 -17.60 -39.86
CA LEU A 125 -3.18 -16.23 -39.45
C LEU A 125 -4.01 -15.82 -38.22
N MET A 126 -3.33 -15.32 -37.20
CA MET A 126 -3.94 -14.73 -36.01
C MET A 126 -4.05 -13.22 -36.14
N ALA A 127 -5.17 -12.64 -35.69
CA ALA A 127 -5.32 -11.19 -35.60
C ALA A 127 -4.48 -10.61 -34.45
N GLU A 128 -4.09 -9.32 -34.53
CA GLU A 128 -3.25 -8.70 -33.51
C GLU A 128 -3.89 -8.69 -32.11
N LYS A 129 -5.23 -8.62 -32.05
CA LYS A 129 -6.01 -8.68 -30.82
C LYS A 129 -7.09 -9.74 -30.95
N THR A 130 -6.97 -10.81 -30.17
CA THR A 130 -7.91 -11.93 -30.16
C THR A 130 -8.42 -12.22 -28.75
N LEU A 131 -9.59 -12.84 -28.66
CA LEU A 131 -10.15 -13.30 -27.39
C LEU A 131 -9.88 -14.79 -27.26
N VAL A 132 -9.17 -15.17 -26.19
CA VAL A 132 -8.95 -16.56 -25.81
C VAL A 132 -9.87 -16.92 -24.65
N THR A 133 -10.65 -17.97 -24.82
CA THR A 133 -11.51 -18.55 -23.79
C THR A 133 -10.78 -19.74 -23.17
N ILE A 134 -10.50 -19.66 -21.88
CA ILE A 134 -9.74 -20.65 -21.14
C ILE A 134 -10.69 -21.29 -20.13
N ASP A 135 -10.84 -22.61 -20.21
CA ASP A 135 -11.55 -23.40 -19.22
C ASP A 135 -10.51 -23.94 -18.23
N ALA A 136 -10.42 -23.29 -17.07
CA ALA A 136 -9.39 -23.54 -16.08
C ALA A 136 -9.97 -24.30 -14.88
N LYS A 137 -9.26 -25.35 -14.45
CA LYS A 137 -9.59 -26.12 -13.26
C LYS A 137 -8.37 -26.25 -12.36
N MET A 138 -8.57 -26.04 -11.08
CA MET A 138 -7.54 -26.15 -10.07
C MET A 138 -7.94 -27.18 -9.01
N ALA A 139 -6.99 -28.03 -8.68
CA ALA A 139 -7.07 -28.99 -7.60
C ALA A 139 -5.88 -28.81 -6.66
N TYR A 140 -6.03 -29.29 -5.43
CA TYR A 140 -4.97 -29.33 -4.44
C TYR A 140 -4.82 -30.74 -3.86
N ARG A 141 -3.67 -30.96 -3.22
CA ARG A 141 -3.36 -32.19 -2.50
C ARG A 141 -2.39 -31.88 -1.36
N ASP A 142 -2.57 -32.53 -0.23
CA ASP A 142 -1.72 -32.35 0.95
C ASP A 142 -0.75 -33.54 1.12
N LYS A 143 0.33 -33.33 1.88
CA LYS A 143 1.23 -34.42 2.26
C LYS A 143 0.49 -35.48 3.07
N GLY A 144 0.55 -36.72 2.58
CA GLY A 144 -0.10 -37.88 3.19
C GLY A 144 -1.29 -38.41 2.40
N ASP A 145 -1.83 -37.60 1.47
CA ASP A 145 -2.80 -38.06 0.49
C ASP A 145 -2.13 -39.01 -0.54
N LYS A 146 -2.93 -39.88 -1.18
CA LYS A 146 -2.43 -40.76 -2.26
C LYS A 146 -2.14 -39.94 -3.52
N ASP A 147 -1.33 -40.50 -4.43
CA ASP A 147 -0.92 -39.76 -5.61
C ASP A 147 -2.08 -39.28 -6.49
N ASP A 148 -3.11 -40.11 -6.61
CA ASP A 148 -4.28 -39.91 -7.46
C ASP A 148 -5.41 -39.10 -6.76
N ASP A 149 -5.26 -38.77 -5.47
CA ASP A 149 -6.31 -38.20 -4.62
C ASP A 149 -6.35 -36.66 -4.69
N TRP A 150 -6.56 -36.13 -5.89
CA TRP A 150 -6.67 -34.69 -6.14
C TRP A 150 -8.06 -34.15 -5.73
N LYS A 151 -8.05 -33.14 -4.86
CA LYS A 151 -9.27 -32.50 -4.34
C LYS A 151 -9.57 -31.24 -5.12
N TYR A 152 -10.84 -31.04 -5.47
CA TYR A 152 -11.29 -29.84 -6.19
C TYR A 152 -11.06 -28.57 -5.36
N TYR A 153 -10.46 -27.54 -5.97
CA TYR A 153 -10.34 -26.20 -5.41
C TYR A 153 -11.33 -25.24 -6.07
N ALA A 154 -11.17 -25.01 -7.37
CA ALA A 154 -11.99 -24.08 -8.15
C ALA A 154 -11.95 -24.44 -9.64
N SER A 155 -13.01 -24.12 -10.36
CA SER A 155 -13.03 -24.14 -11.82
C SER A 155 -13.84 -22.97 -12.36
N SER A 156 -13.34 -22.34 -13.42
CA SER A 156 -14.08 -21.29 -14.12
C SER A 156 -13.68 -21.26 -15.60
N ARG A 157 -14.63 -20.85 -16.43
CA ARG A 157 -14.38 -20.55 -17.84
C ARG A 157 -14.23 -19.04 -17.99
N GLU A 158 -13.02 -18.62 -18.29
CA GLU A 158 -12.64 -17.22 -18.34
C GLU A 158 -12.24 -16.81 -19.74
N THR A 159 -12.70 -15.64 -20.17
CA THR A 159 -12.23 -15.01 -21.42
C THR A 159 -11.10 -14.06 -21.10
N ARG A 160 -10.07 -14.05 -21.94
CA ARG A 160 -8.92 -13.15 -21.85
C ARG A 160 -8.62 -12.55 -23.22
N THR A 161 -8.06 -11.35 -23.20
CA THR A 161 -7.58 -10.68 -24.41
C THR A 161 -6.13 -11.06 -24.60
N LEU A 162 -5.80 -11.57 -25.79
CA LEU A 162 -4.44 -11.91 -26.18
C LEU A 162 -4.01 -10.93 -27.27
N GLU A 163 -2.95 -10.16 -27.00
CA GLU A 163 -2.38 -9.20 -27.94
C GLU A 163 -1.06 -9.74 -28.44
N CYS A 164 -0.98 -10.04 -29.72
CA CYS A 164 0.18 -10.68 -30.32
C CYS A 164 0.64 -9.90 -31.53
N THR A 165 1.92 -9.54 -31.53
CA THR A 165 2.55 -8.82 -32.64
C THR A 165 3.61 -9.68 -33.30
N MET A 166 3.83 -9.48 -34.59
CA MET A 166 4.85 -10.22 -35.34
C MET A 166 5.68 -9.26 -36.17
N LYS A 167 7.01 -9.28 -35.94
CA LYS A 167 7.96 -8.43 -36.67
C LYS A 167 8.33 -9.01 -38.04
N GLU A 168 8.45 -10.34 -38.15
CA GLU A 168 8.84 -11.03 -39.39
C GLU A 168 7.89 -12.19 -39.72
N LYS A 169 7.22 -12.15 -40.87
CA LYS A 169 6.29 -13.22 -41.32
C LYS A 169 7.06 -14.34 -42.03
N LYS A 170 7.72 -15.20 -41.26
CA LYS A 170 8.45 -16.38 -41.75
C LYS A 170 7.99 -17.62 -41.00
N ALA A 171 7.88 -18.75 -41.70
CA ALA A 171 7.58 -20.04 -41.09
C ALA A 171 8.66 -20.41 -40.05
N GLY A 172 8.23 -20.92 -38.89
CA GLY A 172 9.12 -21.25 -37.77
C GLY A 172 9.42 -20.09 -36.80
N TYR A 173 8.87 -18.90 -37.04
CA TYR A 173 8.94 -17.78 -36.08
C TYR A 173 7.69 -17.75 -35.21
N TYR A 174 7.87 -17.38 -33.94
CA TYR A 174 6.79 -17.24 -32.96
C TYR A 174 6.23 -15.81 -32.94
N TYR A 175 4.94 -15.70 -32.62
CA TYR A 175 4.33 -14.43 -32.27
C TYR A 175 4.86 -13.91 -30.93
N SER A 176 5.09 -12.60 -30.84
CA SER A 176 5.39 -11.92 -29.58
C SER A 176 4.07 -11.55 -28.92
N CYS A 177 3.60 -12.41 -28.01
CA CYS A 177 2.32 -12.27 -27.33
C CYS A 177 2.46 -11.64 -25.95
N SER A 178 1.46 -10.87 -25.54
CA SER A 178 1.36 -10.35 -24.19
C SER A 178 1.06 -11.46 -23.18
N ILE A 179 1.51 -11.25 -21.95
CA ILE A 179 1.22 -12.13 -20.83
C ILE A 179 -0.25 -12.05 -20.41
N VAL A 180 -0.83 -13.18 -20.00
CA VAL A 180 -2.25 -13.30 -19.65
C VAL A 180 -2.41 -13.64 -18.17
N PRO A 181 -2.93 -12.74 -17.31
CA PRO A 181 -3.17 -13.05 -15.90
C PRO A 181 -4.29 -14.11 -15.78
N LEU A 182 -3.97 -15.24 -15.15
CA LEU A 182 -4.90 -16.37 -15.04
C LEU A 182 -5.59 -16.40 -13.69
N PHE A 183 -4.83 -16.50 -12.59
CA PHE A 183 -5.40 -16.62 -11.24
C PHE A 183 -4.56 -15.91 -10.17
N GLU A 184 -5.21 -15.58 -9.06
CA GLU A 184 -4.59 -15.06 -7.84
C GLU A 184 -5.20 -15.78 -6.62
N LEU A 185 -4.38 -16.59 -5.94
CA LEU A 185 -4.74 -17.23 -4.69
C LEU A 185 -4.25 -16.38 -3.52
N GLY A 186 -5.20 -15.93 -2.70
CA GLY A 186 -4.89 -15.15 -1.50
C GLY A 186 -4.35 -15.96 -0.32
N SER A 187 -4.40 -17.29 -0.39
CA SER A 187 -3.75 -18.20 0.55
C SER A 187 -3.14 -19.40 -0.19
N LEU A 188 -1.87 -19.67 0.06
CA LEU A 188 -1.19 -20.89 -0.40
C LEU A 188 -1.04 -21.85 0.79
N HIS A 189 -2.12 -22.56 1.10
CA HIS A 189 -2.23 -23.39 2.29
C HIS A 189 -1.80 -24.85 2.07
N HIS A 190 -2.03 -25.37 0.86
CA HIS A 190 -1.79 -26.77 0.51
C HIS A 190 -0.37 -26.99 -0.04
N ASP A 191 0.09 -28.24 0.03
CA ASP A 191 1.47 -28.57 -0.33
C ASP A 191 1.67 -28.69 -1.86
N TYR A 192 0.63 -29.18 -2.57
CA TYR A 192 0.65 -29.41 -4.02
C TYR A 192 -0.60 -28.85 -4.69
N TYR A 193 -0.43 -28.31 -5.90
CA TYR A 193 -1.51 -27.80 -6.74
C TYR A 193 -1.42 -28.40 -8.14
N LEU A 194 -2.57 -28.67 -8.73
CA LEU A 194 -2.73 -29.10 -10.11
C LEU A 194 -3.63 -28.10 -10.82
N LEU A 195 -3.20 -27.65 -11.99
CA LEU A 195 -3.95 -26.75 -12.85
C LEU A 195 -4.13 -27.42 -14.22
N ASP A 196 -5.37 -27.69 -14.57
CA ASP A 196 -5.77 -28.22 -15.87
C ASP A 196 -6.39 -27.08 -16.68
N LEU A 197 -5.81 -26.80 -17.85
CA LEU A 197 -6.33 -25.81 -18.79
C LEU A 197 -6.84 -26.50 -20.05
N ARG A 198 -8.04 -26.11 -20.49
CA ARG A 198 -8.58 -26.48 -21.79
C ARG A 198 -8.88 -25.23 -22.60
N LEU A 199 -8.67 -25.32 -23.91
CA LEU A 199 -9.02 -24.28 -24.87
C LEU A 199 -10.19 -24.77 -25.72
N PRO A 200 -11.44 -24.64 -25.24
CA PRO A 200 -12.59 -25.14 -25.97
C PRO A 200 -12.78 -24.39 -27.29
N VAL A 201 -12.91 -25.14 -28.39
CA VAL A 201 -13.19 -24.61 -29.73
C VAL A 201 -14.64 -24.91 -30.08
N ASP A 202 -15.38 -23.87 -30.46
CA ASP A 202 -16.76 -23.97 -30.94
C ASP A 202 -17.00 -23.02 -32.12
N ASP A 203 -17.21 -23.62 -33.30
CA ASP A 203 -17.44 -22.89 -34.55
C ASP A 203 -18.75 -22.09 -34.56
N ARG A 204 -19.76 -22.50 -33.79
CA ARG A 204 -21.06 -21.82 -33.77
C ARG A 204 -20.98 -20.48 -33.05
N SER A 205 -20.31 -20.47 -31.90
CA SER A 205 -20.06 -19.26 -31.11
C SER A 205 -18.79 -18.51 -31.55
N LYS A 206 -18.05 -19.05 -32.54
CA LYS A 206 -16.71 -18.58 -32.96
C LYS A 206 -15.74 -18.50 -31.78
N MET A 207 -15.85 -19.43 -30.84
CA MET A 207 -15.02 -19.49 -29.64
C MET A 207 -13.66 -20.10 -29.97
N ASN A 208 -12.59 -19.38 -29.65
CA ASN A 208 -11.21 -19.79 -29.91
C ASN A 208 -10.91 -20.09 -31.39
N ASN A 209 -11.70 -19.52 -32.32
CA ASN A 209 -11.43 -19.64 -33.74
C ASN A 209 -10.35 -18.62 -34.15
N GLY A 210 -9.30 -19.09 -34.82
CA GLY A 210 -8.23 -18.22 -35.34
C GLY A 210 -7.16 -17.82 -34.32
N LEU A 211 -6.92 -18.63 -33.29
CA LEU A 211 -5.80 -18.45 -32.33
C LEU A 211 -4.41 -18.81 -32.91
N GLY A 212 -4.31 -19.09 -34.22
CA GLY A 212 -3.09 -19.62 -34.82
C GLY A 212 -2.75 -21.04 -34.34
N GLN A 213 -1.50 -21.45 -34.55
CA GLN A 213 -1.00 -22.75 -34.08
C GLN A 213 -0.33 -22.59 -32.72
N ILE A 214 -1.06 -22.90 -31.66
CA ILE A 214 -0.51 -22.91 -30.29
C ILE A 214 0.40 -24.13 -30.16
N VAL A 215 1.69 -23.89 -29.96
CA VAL A 215 2.68 -24.95 -29.76
C VAL A 215 2.72 -25.29 -28.28
N ASP A 216 3.05 -24.32 -27.43
CA ASP A 216 3.27 -24.50 -25.99
C ASP A 216 2.59 -23.39 -25.18
N ILE A 217 2.32 -23.70 -23.92
CA ILE A 217 1.79 -22.74 -22.94
C ILE A 217 2.71 -22.80 -21.72
N TRP A 218 3.23 -21.65 -21.34
CA TRP A 218 4.03 -21.46 -20.15
C TRP A 218 3.19 -20.85 -19.04
N LEU A 219 3.42 -21.28 -17.81
CA LEU A 219 2.84 -20.70 -16.61
C LEU A 219 3.96 -20.16 -15.74
N VAL A 220 3.93 -18.85 -15.48
CA VAL A 220 4.77 -18.21 -14.47
C VAL A 220 3.99 -18.21 -13.16
N ALA A 221 4.41 -19.06 -12.22
CA ALA A 221 3.85 -19.19 -10.90
C ALA A 221 4.65 -18.34 -9.91
N ILE A 222 4.05 -17.24 -9.45
CA ILE A 222 4.69 -16.25 -8.57
C ILE A 222 4.14 -16.42 -7.16
N ASN A 223 5.01 -16.67 -6.19
CA ASN A 223 4.63 -16.78 -4.78
C ASN A 223 5.47 -15.83 -3.91
N GLN A 224 4.89 -15.42 -2.77
CA GLN A 224 5.66 -14.70 -1.77
C GLN A 224 6.69 -15.64 -1.13
N ASN A 225 7.92 -15.16 -0.97
CA ASN A 225 9.00 -15.97 -0.44
C ASN A 225 8.81 -16.19 1.06
N GLY A 226 8.83 -17.46 1.49
CA GLY A 226 8.62 -17.83 2.89
C GLY A 226 9.68 -17.25 3.85
N GLY A 227 10.91 -17.03 3.37
CA GLY A 227 11.95 -16.36 4.16
C GLY A 227 11.63 -14.88 4.40
N PHE A 228 11.12 -14.18 3.39
CA PHE A 228 10.69 -12.80 3.51
C PHE A 228 9.50 -12.68 4.48
N THR A 229 8.51 -13.58 4.35
CA THR A 229 7.36 -13.66 5.27
C THR A 229 7.80 -13.81 6.73
N LYS A 230 8.77 -14.69 7.03
CA LYS A 230 9.30 -14.85 8.40
C LYS A 230 9.88 -13.57 8.96
N VAL A 231 10.69 -12.86 8.18
CA VAL A 231 11.27 -11.57 8.60
C VAL A 231 10.19 -10.52 8.79
N TRP A 232 9.23 -10.46 7.87
CA TRP A 232 8.10 -9.53 7.92
C TRP A 232 7.24 -9.72 9.16
N LEU A 233 6.85 -10.97 9.48
CA LEU A 233 6.10 -11.27 10.70
C LEU A 233 6.92 -11.01 11.96
N SER A 234 8.24 -11.25 11.94
CA SER A 234 9.12 -10.94 13.07
C SER A 234 9.15 -9.43 13.36
N LEU A 235 9.22 -8.59 12.31
CA LEU A 235 9.16 -7.14 12.45
C LEU A 235 7.81 -6.69 13.04
N LYS A 236 6.69 -7.23 12.52
CA LYS A 236 5.34 -6.99 13.08
C LYS A 236 5.24 -7.35 14.55
N THR A 237 5.72 -8.54 14.92
CA THR A 237 5.70 -9.06 16.29
C THR A 237 6.55 -8.22 17.24
N THR A 238 7.65 -7.64 16.75
CA THR A 238 8.53 -6.79 17.57
C THR A 238 7.92 -5.40 17.78
N PHE A 239 7.43 -4.75 16.73
CA PHE A 239 6.89 -3.40 16.83
C PHE A 239 5.52 -3.34 17.50
N PHE A 240 4.67 -4.35 17.34
CA PHE A 240 3.32 -4.39 17.91
C PHE A 240 3.28 -4.09 19.43
N PRO A 241 3.97 -4.84 20.31
CA PRO A 241 3.93 -4.57 21.75
C PRO A 241 4.57 -3.23 22.12
N ILE A 242 5.59 -2.77 21.39
CA ILE A 242 6.26 -1.49 21.63
C ILE A 242 5.29 -0.33 21.39
N ILE A 243 4.55 -0.36 20.27
CA ILE A 243 3.57 0.68 19.93
C ILE A 243 2.38 0.65 20.91
N VAL A 244 1.90 -0.54 21.29
CA VAL A 244 0.84 -0.67 22.31
C VAL A 244 1.28 -0.09 23.65
N ALA A 245 2.48 -0.40 24.11
CA ALA A 245 3.00 0.09 25.38
C ALA A 245 3.13 1.63 25.39
N ILE A 246 3.66 2.22 24.32
CA ILE A 246 3.80 3.69 24.26
C ILE A 246 2.45 4.39 24.13
N MET A 247 1.48 3.78 23.45
CA MET A 247 0.11 4.29 23.38
C MET A 247 -0.57 4.33 24.75
N ILE A 248 -0.50 3.23 25.51
CA ILE A 248 -1.05 3.17 26.87
C ILE A 248 -0.38 4.22 27.76
N TRP A 249 0.94 4.34 27.66
CA TRP A 249 1.70 5.36 28.39
C TRP A 249 1.26 6.78 28.03
N PHE A 250 1.11 7.09 26.74
CA PHE A 250 0.67 8.39 26.26
C PHE A 250 -0.74 8.72 26.75
N TRP A 251 -1.67 7.78 26.64
CA TRP A 251 -3.06 8.00 27.03
C TRP A 251 -3.21 8.23 28.54
N ASN A 252 -2.46 7.48 29.34
CA ASN A 252 -2.39 7.69 30.79
C ASN A 252 -1.86 9.08 31.15
N ARG A 253 -0.87 9.60 30.41
CA ARG A 253 -0.37 10.97 30.61
C ARG A 253 -1.38 12.03 30.25
N VAL A 254 -2.13 11.83 29.17
CA VAL A 254 -3.18 12.76 28.75
C VAL A 254 -4.31 12.82 29.79
N HIS A 255 -4.70 11.68 30.39
CA HIS A 255 -5.74 11.61 31.42
C HIS A 255 -5.35 12.23 32.77
N GLN A 256 -4.05 12.39 33.05
CA GLN A 256 -3.58 13.03 34.28
C GLN A 256 -3.68 14.57 34.23
N LEU A 257 -4.01 15.15 33.08
CA LEU A 257 -4.20 16.58 32.93
C LEU A 257 -5.62 16.98 33.36
N ASN A 258 -5.75 18.11 34.07
CA ASN A 258 -7.04 18.68 34.47
C ASN A 258 -7.81 19.35 33.32
N ARG A 259 -7.54 19.01 32.05
CA ARG A 259 -8.18 19.56 30.84
C ARG A 259 -8.69 18.44 29.93
N PRO A 260 -9.73 18.68 29.11
CA PRO A 260 -10.10 17.72 28.07
C PRO A 260 -8.96 17.56 27.05
N PRO A 261 -8.79 16.37 26.45
CA PRO A 261 -7.74 16.09 25.48
C PRO A 261 -7.88 16.98 24.23
N ALA A 262 -6.76 17.54 23.78
CA ALA A 262 -6.74 18.39 22.59
C ALA A 262 -7.00 17.58 21.31
N LEU A 263 -7.47 18.24 20.24
CA LEU A 263 -7.73 17.59 18.95
C LEU A 263 -6.49 16.84 18.42
N LEU A 264 -5.31 17.43 18.54
CA LEU A 264 -4.04 16.83 18.12
C LEU A 264 -3.67 15.58 18.95
N GLU A 265 -3.96 15.57 20.25
CA GLU A 265 -3.74 14.40 21.12
C GLU A 265 -4.69 13.26 20.77
N GLN A 266 -5.96 13.57 20.45
CA GLN A 266 -6.95 12.60 19.99
C GLN A 266 -6.56 12.01 18.62
N MET A 267 -6.11 12.84 17.68
CA MET A 267 -5.66 12.39 16.37
C MET A 267 -4.40 11.52 16.45
N LEU A 268 -3.46 11.85 17.34
CA LEU A 268 -2.29 11.00 17.61
C LEU A 268 -2.70 9.63 18.18
N LEU A 269 -3.69 9.58 19.07
CA LEU A 269 -4.22 8.32 19.56
C LEU A 269 -4.85 7.50 18.42
N TYR A 270 -5.66 8.13 17.56
CA TYR A 270 -6.27 7.47 16.41
C TYR A 270 -5.23 6.92 15.42
N LEU A 271 -4.17 7.70 15.16
CA LEU A 271 -3.04 7.29 14.33
C LEU A 271 -2.23 6.14 14.96
N GLY A 272 -2.05 6.14 16.28
CA GLY A 272 -1.45 5.02 17.00
C GLY A 272 -2.31 3.76 16.93
N CYS A 273 -3.63 3.89 17.07
CA CYS A 273 -4.57 2.78 16.96
C CYS A 273 -4.53 2.15 15.55
N SER A 274 -4.54 2.97 14.50
CA SER A 274 -4.46 2.46 13.12
C SER A 274 -3.13 1.80 12.81
N LEU A 275 -2.00 2.33 13.31
CA LEU A 275 -0.69 1.66 13.21
C LEU A 275 -0.67 0.34 13.99
N THR A 276 -1.24 0.31 15.20
CA THR A 276 -1.36 -0.93 15.99
C THR A 276 -2.17 -1.98 15.24
N PHE A 277 -3.27 -1.54 14.60
CA PHE A 277 -4.08 -2.40 13.75
C PHE A 277 -3.29 -2.89 12.53
N LEU A 278 -2.38 -2.10 11.94
CA LEU A 278 -1.49 -2.53 10.85
C LEU A 278 -0.38 -3.51 11.30
N ASN A 279 0.11 -3.36 12.53
CA ASN A 279 1.19 -4.18 13.08
C ASN A 279 0.72 -5.51 13.67
N MET A 280 -0.58 -5.67 13.94
CA MET A 280 -1.13 -6.90 14.51
C MET A 280 -0.73 -8.13 13.66
N PRO A 281 0.00 -9.13 14.19
CA PRO A 281 0.53 -10.22 13.38
C PRO A 281 -0.54 -11.31 13.12
N LEU A 282 -1.63 -10.93 12.46
CA LEU A 282 -2.75 -11.81 12.09
C LEU A 282 -2.32 -12.92 11.12
N GLU A 283 -1.24 -12.69 10.38
CA GLU A 283 -0.66 -13.61 9.40
C GLU A 283 -0.19 -14.93 10.05
N TYR A 284 0.07 -14.99 11.36
CA TYR A 284 0.33 -16.28 12.01
C TYR A 284 -0.86 -17.24 11.93
N LEU A 285 -2.08 -16.73 11.84
CA LEU A 285 -3.28 -17.56 11.73
C LEU A 285 -3.34 -18.28 10.38
N THR A 286 -2.74 -17.73 9.31
CA THR A 286 -2.74 -18.37 7.99
C THR A 286 -1.86 -19.62 7.93
N LEU A 287 -0.97 -19.82 8.91
CA LEU A 287 -0.18 -21.04 9.03
C LEU A 287 -1.01 -22.22 9.56
N MET A 288 -2.09 -21.94 10.27
CA MET A 288 -2.96 -22.95 10.90
C MET A 288 -4.25 -23.16 10.12
N PHE A 289 -4.80 -22.09 9.54
CA PHE A 289 -6.07 -22.10 8.83
C PHE A 289 -5.91 -21.54 7.42
N ASP A 290 -6.62 -22.12 6.46
CA ASP A 290 -6.73 -21.54 5.12
C ASP A 290 -7.57 -20.26 5.19
N MET A 291 -6.95 -19.11 4.88
CA MET A 291 -7.55 -17.77 4.99
C MET A 291 -7.33 -16.98 3.68
N PRO A 292 -8.07 -17.28 2.61
CA PRO A 292 -7.88 -16.63 1.30
C PRO A 292 -8.19 -15.12 1.30
N TYR A 293 -8.93 -14.62 2.30
CA TYR A 293 -9.25 -13.21 2.47
C TYR A 293 -8.14 -12.36 3.11
N MET A 294 -6.99 -12.96 3.45
CA MET A 294 -5.90 -12.25 4.14
C MET A 294 -5.32 -11.07 3.35
N PRO A 295 -5.10 -11.14 2.02
CA PRO A 295 -4.62 -9.98 1.25
C PRO A 295 -5.59 -8.80 1.32
N LEU A 296 -6.90 -9.04 1.18
CA LEU A 296 -7.93 -8.00 1.29
C LEU A 296 -7.94 -7.35 2.68
N ILE A 297 -7.80 -8.13 3.75
CA ILE A 297 -7.63 -7.58 5.11
C ILE A 297 -6.36 -6.74 5.21
N GLY A 298 -5.26 -7.18 4.58
CA GLY A 298 -4.01 -6.43 4.48
C GLY A 298 -4.20 -5.05 3.86
N ASP A 299 -4.87 -4.98 2.71
CA ASP A 299 -5.14 -3.71 2.01
C ASP A 299 -6.03 -2.79 2.83
N ILE A 300 -7.09 -3.32 3.44
CA ILE A 300 -7.99 -2.55 4.30
C ILE A 300 -7.22 -1.93 5.48
N ARG A 301 -6.35 -2.71 6.13
CA ARG A 301 -5.51 -2.24 7.25
C ARG A 301 -4.57 -1.12 6.80
N GLN A 302 -3.91 -1.30 5.66
CA GLN A 302 -3.02 -0.29 5.08
C GLN A 302 -3.78 0.97 4.66
N GLY A 303 -4.95 0.83 4.04
CA GLY A 303 -5.83 1.92 3.65
C GLY A 303 -6.31 2.75 4.84
N ILE A 304 -6.73 2.11 5.94
CA ILE A 304 -7.12 2.79 7.18
C ILE A 304 -5.94 3.56 7.78
N PHE A 305 -4.74 2.96 7.79
CA PHE A 305 -3.53 3.63 8.27
C PHE A 305 -3.20 4.88 7.44
N TYR A 306 -3.19 4.77 6.11
CA TYR A 306 -2.92 5.92 5.23
C TYR A 306 -3.99 7.01 5.34
N ALA A 307 -5.27 6.64 5.42
CA ALA A 307 -6.35 7.60 5.65
C ALA A 307 -6.13 8.38 6.97
N SER A 308 -5.75 7.67 8.04
CA SER A 308 -5.47 8.25 9.36
C SER A 308 -4.28 9.20 9.32
N LEU A 309 -3.21 8.80 8.63
CA LEU A 309 -1.98 9.57 8.51
C LEU A 309 -2.18 10.86 7.71
N LEU A 310 -2.83 10.78 6.54
CA LEU A 310 -3.13 11.96 5.72
C LEU A 310 -4.04 12.94 6.48
N SER A 311 -5.03 12.41 7.20
CA SER A 311 -5.89 13.21 8.07
C SER A 311 -5.10 13.90 9.18
N PHE A 312 -4.15 13.20 9.80
CA PHE A 312 -3.28 13.76 10.84
C PHE A 312 -2.41 14.90 10.29
N TRP A 313 -1.76 14.74 9.13
CA TRP A 313 -0.92 15.79 8.56
C TRP A 313 -1.70 17.06 8.22
N LEU A 314 -2.92 16.91 7.70
CA LEU A 314 -3.78 18.03 7.38
C LEU A 314 -4.21 18.80 8.63
N VAL A 315 -4.70 18.08 9.65
CA VAL A 315 -5.11 18.70 10.91
C VAL A 315 -3.91 19.31 11.63
N PHE A 316 -2.75 18.66 11.60
CA PHE A 316 -1.51 19.20 12.16
C PHE A 316 -1.12 20.54 11.52
N ALA A 317 -1.12 20.61 10.19
CA ALA A 317 -0.83 21.87 9.49
C ALA A 317 -1.89 22.94 9.78
N GLY A 318 -3.16 22.55 9.88
CA GLY A 318 -4.28 23.44 10.21
C GLY A 318 -4.20 24.05 11.61
N GLU A 319 -3.94 23.24 12.63
CA GLU A 319 -3.84 23.68 14.02
C GLU A 319 -2.67 24.67 14.22
N HIS A 320 -1.57 24.51 13.47
CA HIS A 320 -0.44 25.44 13.52
C HIS A 320 -0.62 26.70 12.66
N LEU A 321 -1.63 26.72 11.78
CA LEU A 321 -2.06 27.92 11.05
C LEU A 321 -2.96 28.84 11.90
N MET A 322 -3.91 28.24 12.64
CA MET A 322 -5.01 28.95 13.33
C MET A 322 -4.63 29.62 14.67
N ILE A 323 -3.34 29.69 15.03
CA ILE A 323 -2.87 30.34 16.26
C ILE A 323 -3.13 31.88 16.26
N GLN A 324 -3.71 32.45 15.20
CA GLN A 324 -3.92 33.90 15.06
C GLN A 324 -5.36 34.41 15.02
N GLU A 325 -6.39 33.60 14.74
CA GLU A 325 -7.76 34.13 14.58
C GLU A 325 -8.79 33.22 15.26
N ASN A 326 -9.30 33.69 16.42
CA ASN A 326 -10.43 33.21 17.21
C ASN A 326 -10.30 31.87 17.96
N GLU A 327 -10.52 31.94 19.27
CA GLU A 327 -10.70 30.82 20.23
C GLU A 327 -11.91 29.92 19.95
N ASN A 328 -12.67 30.16 18.87
CA ASN A 328 -13.86 29.40 18.54
C ASN A 328 -13.62 28.47 17.34
N HIS A 329 -13.80 27.17 17.60
CA HIS A 329 -13.86 26.01 16.68
C HIS A 329 -12.62 25.12 16.54
N SER A 330 -12.12 24.62 17.66
CA SER A 330 -11.39 23.34 17.76
C SER A 330 -12.29 22.11 17.50
N THR A 331 -13.11 22.17 16.46
CA THR A 331 -14.02 21.07 16.09
C THR A 331 -13.63 20.52 14.74
N LEU A 332 -13.56 19.19 14.64
CA LEU A 332 -13.29 18.42 13.41
C LEU A 332 -14.17 18.88 12.22
N ARG A 333 -15.33 19.45 12.52
CA ARG A 333 -16.27 20.06 11.57
C ARG A 333 -15.68 21.20 10.74
N ALA A 334 -14.72 21.96 11.28
CA ALA A 334 -14.02 23.01 10.54
C ALA A 334 -13.17 22.44 9.39
N TYR A 335 -12.60 21.24 9.58
CA TYR A 335 -11.77 20.55 8.60
C TYR A 335 -12.56 19.61 7.66
N TRP A 336 -13.89 19.50 7.82
CA TRP A 336 -14.71 18.51 7.12
C TRP A 336 -14.61 18.61 5.59
N LYS A 337 -14.55 19.84 5.04
CA LYS A 337 -14.40 20.07 3.59
C LYS A 337 -13.06 19.57 3.03
N HIS A 338 -12.04 19.51 3.87
CA HIS A 338 -10.71 19.06 3.48
C HIS A 338 -10.54 17.56 3.72
N LEU A 339 -11.11 17.07 4.83
CA LEU A 339 -11.16 15.65 5.15
C LEU A 339 -12.02 14.86 4.15
N SER A 340 -13.06 15.48 3.57
CA SER A 340 -13.91 14.82 2.57
C SER A 340 -13.12 14.37 1.33
N ALA A 341 -12.08 15.10 0.91
CA ALA A 341 -11.24 14.67 -0.22
C ALA A 341 -10.51 13.36 0.10
N VAL A 342 -9.92 13.25 1.29
CA VAL A 342 -9.23 12.03 1.76
C VAL A 342 -10.23 10.87 1.86
N VAL A 343 -11.39 11.11 2.47
CA VAL A 343 -12.43 10.08 2.65
C VAL A 343 -12.95 9.57 1.32
N ILE A 344 -13.25 10.46 0.36
CA ILE A 344 -13.72 10.06 -0.98
C ILE A 344 -12.65 9.24 -1.70
N GLY A 345 -11.37 9.64 -1.62
CA GLY A 345 -10.27 8.89 -2.22
C GLY A 345 -10.12 7.49 -1.64
N CYS A 346 -10.09 7.38 -0.31
CA CYS A 346 -9.97 6.09 0.38
C CYS A 346 -11.18 5.19 0.16
N ILE A 347 -12.41 5.72 0.14
CA ILE A 347 -13.61 4.94 -0.19
C ILE A 347 -13.56 4.44 -1.63
N SER A 348 -13.08 5.26 -2.57
CA SER A 348 -12.96 4.87 -3.98
C SER A 348 -11.99 3.70 -4.16
N LEU A 349 -10.81 3.77 -3.52
CA LEU A 349 -9.84 2.66 -3.53
C LEU A 349 -10.39 1.43 -2.81
N PHE A 350 -11.06 1.59 -1.67
CA PHE A 350 -11.68 0.48 -0.95
C PHE A 350 -12.73 -0.25 -1.81
N VAL A 351 -13.58 0.48 -2.52
CA VAL A 351 -14.56 -0.13 -3.43
C VAL A 351 -13.87 -0.85 -4.59
N PHE A 352 -12.78 -0.29 -5.12
CA PHE A 352 -11.97 -0.96 -6.12
C PHE A 352 -11.38 -2.28 -5.61
N ASP A 353 -10.72 -2.27 -4.44
CA ASP A 353 -10.12 -3.48 -3.84
C ASP A 353 -11.18 -4.55 -3.54
N VAL A 354 -12.36 -4.17 -3.04
CA VAL A 354 -13.47 -5.11 -2.79
C VAL A 354 -14.04 -5.67 -4.10
N CYS A 355 -14.12 -4.88 -5.16
CA CYS A 355 -14.58 -5.36 -6.47
C CYS A 355 -13.58 -6.30 -7.15
N GLU A 356 -12.28 -6.07 -7.00
CA GLU A 356 -11.24 -6.94 -7.56
C GLU A 356 -10.98 -8.15 -6.64
N ARG A 357 -10.37 -7.91 -5.47
CA ARG A 357 -9.95 -8.96 -4.52
C ARG A 357 -11.11 -9.61 -3.80
N GLY A 358 -12.21 -8.90 -3.55
CA GLY A 358 -13.38 -9.48 -2.90
C GLY A 358 -14.11 -10.50 -3.78
N VAL A 359 -14.15 -10.30 -5.10
CA VAL A 359 -14.72 -11.27 -6.05
C VAL A 359 -13.77 -12.45 -6.27
N GLN A 360 -12.45 -12.20 -6.26
CA GLN A 360 -11.43 -13.25 -6.35
C GLN A 360 -11.54 -14.31 -5.25
N LEU A 361 -12.10 -13.97 -4.08
CA LEU A 361 -12.37 -14.94 -3.00
C LEU A 361 -13.34 -16.06 -3.40
N LYS A 362 -14.29 -15.76 -4.30
CA LYS A 362 -15.24 -16.76 -4.80
C LYS A 362 -14.75 -17.42 -6.07
N ASN A 363 -14.06 -16.66 -6.93
CA ASN A 363 -13.50 -17.15 -8.17
C ASN A 363 -12.06 -16.65 -8.31
N PRO A 364 -11.05 -17.50 -8.04
CA PRO A 364 -9.64 -17.09 -8.10
C PRO A 364 -9.18 -16.73 -9.51
N PHE A 365 -9.94 -17.13 -10.54
CA PHE A 365 -9.68 -16.80 -11.94
C PHE A 365 -10.37 -15.50 -12.39
N TYR A 366 -11.05 -14.78 -11.49
CA TYR A 366 -11.71 -13.52 -11.86
C TYR A 366 -10.69 -12.38 -12.05
N SER A 367 -10.94 -11.53 -13.05
CA SER A 367 -10.21 -10.27 -13.23
C SER A 367 -11.16 -9.18 -13.74
N ILE A 368 -11.18 -8.04 -13.05
CA ILE A 368 -12.05 -6.91 -13.40
C ILE A 368 -11.69 -6.27 -14.75
N TRP A 369 -10.42 -6.40 -15.14
CA TRP A 369 -9.82 -5.80 -16.35
C TRP A 369 -10.28 -6.43 -17.67
N VAL A 370 -10.99 -7.56 -17.59
CA VAL A 370 -11.42 -8.35 -18.75
C VAL A 370 -12.63 -7.73 -19.44
N THR A 371 -13.63 -7.33 -18.65
CA THR A 371 -14.87 -6.78 -19.20
C THR A 371 -14.72 -5.30 -19.45
N SER A 372 -15.23 -4.80 -20.59
CA SER A 372 -15.16 -3.36 -20.88
C SER A 372 -15.88 -2.52 -19.81
N PHE A 373 -16.99 -3.03 -19.27
CA PHE A 373 -17.70 -2.38 -18.17
C PHE A 373 -16.88 -2.38 -16.87
N GLY A 374 -16.32 -3.54 -16.48
CA GLY A 374 -15.49 -3.66 -15.28
C GLY A 374 -14.23 -2.80 -15.34
N SER A 375 -13.51 -2.83 -16.47
CA SER A 375 -12.31 -2.01 -16.67
C SER A 375 -12.62 -0.51 -16.62
N ASN A 376 -13.70 -0.05 -17.26
CA ASN A 376 -14.13 1.35 -17.18
C ASN A 376 -14.51 1.75 -15.75
N LEU A 377 -15.18 0.87 -15.00
CA LEU A 377 -15.55 1.12 -13.60
C LEU A 377 -14.30 1.18 -12.69
N ALA A 378 -13.38 0.23 -12.84
CA ALA A 378 -12.11 0.18 -12.13
C ALA A 378 -11.27 1.44 -12.39
N LEU A 379 -11.08 1.80 -13.66
CA LEU A 379 -10.41 3.03 -14.06
C LEU A 379 -11.12 4.26 -13.48
N GLY A 380 -12.46 4.28 -13.45
CA GLY A 380 -13.24 5.34 -12.82
C GLY A 380 -12.90 5.55 -11.34
N PHE A 381 -12.82 4.47 -10.55
CA PHE A 381 -12.44 4.55 -9.13
C PHE A 381 -10.99 5.00 -8.93
N ILE A 382 -10.06 4.48 -9.74
CA ILE A 382 -8.64 4.86 -9.67
C ILE A 382 -8.46 6.33 -10.05
N ILE A 383 -9.13 6.81 -11.11
CA ILE A 383 -9.09 8.22 -11.53
C ILE A 383 -9.67 9.12 -10.45
N LEU A 384 -10.82 8.75 -9.86
CA LEU A 384 -11.44 9.51 -8.77
C LEU A 384 -10.52 9.61 -7.55
N ALA A 385 -9.88 8.49 -7.17
CA ALA A 385 -8.87 8.48 -6.12
C ALA A 385 -7.67 9.37 -6.47
N GLY A 386 -7.14 9.30 -7.69
CA GLY A 386 -6.04 10.14 -8.16
C GLY A 386 -6.36 11.63 -8.13
N VAL A 387 -7.54 12.04 -8.61
CA VAL A 387 -8.02 13.43 -8.55
C VAL A 387 -8.13 13.90 -7.09
N SER A 388 -8.71 13.07 -6.22
CA SER A 388 -8.85 13.42 -4.80
C SER A 388 -7.49 13.58 -4.10
N ALA A 389 -6.51 12.72 -4.42
CA ALA A 389 -5.14 12.82 -3.92
C ALA A 389 -4.43 14.08 -4.44
N GLY A 390 -4.65 14.45 -5.71
CA GLY A 390 -4.13 15.68 -6.30
C GLY A 390 -4.68 16.94 -5.60
N ILE A 391 -6.00 17.00 -5.37
CA ILE A 391 -6.65 18.09 -4.62
C ILE A 391 -6.10 18.17 -3.19
N TYR A 392 -5.98 17.03 -2.51
CA TYR A 392 -5.40 16.95 -1.18
C TYR A 392 -3.96 17.49 -1.14
N PHE A 393 -3.12 17.10 -2.10
CA PHE A 393 -1.72 17.53 -2.15
C PHE A 393 -1.58 19.03 -2.41
N LEU A 394 -2.36 19.59 -3.34
CA LEU A 394 -2.40 21.03 -3.57
C LEU A 394 -2.80 21.80 -2.32
N PHE A 395 -3.83 21.32 -1.62
CA PHE A 395 -4.30 21.94 -0.38
C PHE A 395 -3.26 21.86 0.74
N LEU A 396 -2.65 20.69 0.95
CA LEU A 396 -1.61 20.51 1.97
C LEU A 396 -0.41 21.43 1.69
N THR A 397 0.01 21.54 0.43
CA THR A 397 1.11 22.43 0.02
C THR A 397 0.77 23.89 0.27
N TYR A 398 -0.46 24.31 -0.06
CA TYR A 398 -0.95 25.66 0.23
C TYR A 398 -0.94 25.96 1.74
N MET A 399 -1.45 25.04 2.56
CA MET A 399 -1.48 25.19 4.01
C MET A 399 -0.06 25.30 4.59
N ILE A 400 0.86 24.44 4.15
CA ILE A 400 2.27 24.48 4.57
C ILE A 400 2.90 25.82 4.18
N TRP A 401 2.69 26.28 2.93
CA TRP A 401 3.17 27.58 2.47
C TRP A 401 2.65 28.73 3.36
N GLN A 402 1.34 28.73 3.66
CA GLN A 402 0.74 29.75 4.50
C GLN A 402 1.28 29.72 5.94
N VAL A 403 1.51 28.53 6.52
CA VAL A 403 2.15 28.39 7.83
C VAL A 403 3.57 28.96 7.80
N PHE A 404 4.36 28.70 6.75
CA PHE A 404 5.68 29.30 6.60
C PHE A 404 5.65 30.82 6.50
N CYS A 405 4.72 31.38 5.71
CA CYS A 405 4.53 32.84 5.63
C CYS A 405 4.18 33.43 7.00
N ASN A 406 3.23 32.83 7.73
CA ASN A 406 2.84 33.28 9.07
C ASN A 406 4.01 33.19 10.06
N ILE A 407 4.77 32.09 10.05
CA ILE A 407 5.96 31.94 10.89
C ILE A 407 7.00 33.02 10.55
N SER A 408 7.18 33.35 9.26
CA SER A 408 8.11 34.40 8.83
C SER A 408 7.71 35.77 9.40
N THR A 409 6.44 36.15 9.25
CA THR A 409 5.90 37.41 9.78
C THR A 409 5.88 37.46 11.32
N LYS A 410 5.61 36.34 11.99
CA LYS A 410 5.71 36.29 13.45
C LYS A 410 7.15 36.37 13.93
N ARG A 411 8.10 35.78 13.22
CA ARG A 411 9.52 35.82 13.60
C ARG A 411 10.08 37.25 13.60
N SER A 412 9.62 38.13 12.73
CA SER A 412 10.04 39.54 12.73
C SER A 412 9.50 40.34 13.91
N SER A 413 8.40 39.89 14.55
CA SER A 413 7.79 40.54 15.73
C SER A 413 8.14 39.87 17.07
N LEU A 414 8.88 38.75 17.08
CA LEU A 414 9.35 38.09 18.31
C LEU A 414 10.25 38.96 19.22
N PRO A 415 11.14 39.84 18.71
CA PRO A 415 12.02 40.66 19.57
C PRO A 415 11.27 41.67 20.43
N SER A 416 10.02 42.02 20.06
CA SER A 416 9.21 43.04 20.74
C SER A 416 8.14 42.46 21.68
N MET A 417 8.18 41.15 22.00
CA MET A 417 7.20 40.49 22.88
C MET A 417 7.78 40.18 24.28
N SER A 418 6.92 40.03 25.28
CA SER A 418 7.31 39.60 26.63
C SER A 418 8.04 38.25 26.61
N GLY A 419 9.00 38.05 27.53
CA GLY A 419 9.90 36.90 27.52
C GLY A 419 9.18 35.55 27.57
N ALA A 420 8.14 35.43 28.41
CA ALA A 420 7.34 34.22 28.54
C ALA A 420 6.57 33.88 27.24
N ARG A 421 5.96 34.89 26.60
CA ARG A 421 5.22 34.74 25.34
C ARG A 421 6.14 34.41 24.18
N ARG A 422 7.33 35.01 24.14
CA ARG A 422 8.37 34.73 23.14
C ARG A 422 8.83 33.27 23.20
N LEU A 423 9.15 32.75 24.38
CA LEU A 423 9.57 31.36 24.56
C LEU A 423 8.47 30.36 24.14
N HIS A 424 7.20 30.65 24.44
CA HIS A 424 6.09 29.82 23.98
C HIS A 424 5.99 29.75 22.45
N TYR A 425 6.06 30.89 21.75
CA TYR A 425 6.01 30.92 20.28
C TYR A 425 7.27 30.31 19.63
N GLU A 426 8.46 30.54 20.19
CA GLU A 426 9.69 29.89 19.71
C GLU A 426 9.58 28.36 19.83
N GLY A 427 8.99 27.86 20.93
CA GLY A 427 8.68 26.43 21.13
C GLY A 427 7.74 25.87 20.07
N VAL A 428 6.62 26.55 19.81
CA VAL A 428 5.64 26.13 18.78
C VAL A 428 6.27 26.11 17.38
N ILE A 429 7.04 27.14 17.01
CA ILE A 429 7.73 27.21 15.72
C ILE A 429 8.74 26.07 15.58
N TYR A 430 9.49 25.76 16.65
CA TYR A 430 10.43 24.66 16.66
C TYR A 430 9.74 23.31 16.44
N ARG A 431 8.61 23.06 17.13
CA ARG A 431 7.81 21.84 16.94
C ARG A 431 7.35 21.67 15.50
N PHE A 432 6.78 22.72 14.91
CA PHE A 432 6.31 22.67 13.53
C PHE A 432 7.44 22.32 12.57
N LYS A 433 8.58 23.03 12.66
CA LYS A 433 9.73 22.80 11.77
C LYS A 433 10.33 21.41 11.93
N PHE A 434 10.48 20.94 13.17
CA PHE A 434 11.01 19.62 13.45
C PHE A 434 10.11 18.54 12.87
N LEU A 435 8.80 18.60 13.13
CA LEU A 435 7.88 17.58 12.62
C LEU A 435 7.80 17.63 11.10
N MET A 436 7.68 18.80 10.51
CA MET A 436 7.58 18.95 9.07
C MET A 436 8.83 18.43 8.33
N LEU A 437 10.03 18.64 8.87
CA LEU A 437 11.25 18.03 8.31
C LEU A 437 11.19 16.50 8.36
N ALA A 438 10.80 15.93 9.51
CA ALA A 438 10.65 14.49 9.66
C ALA A 438 9.58 13.92 8.72
N THR A 439 8.45 14.61 8.58
CA THR A 439 7.35 14.26 7.68
C THR A 439 7.79 14.30 6.22
N LEU A 440 8.56 15.31 5.80
CA LEU A 440 9.02 15.43 4.41
C LEU A 440 10.01 14.31 4.05
N VAL A 441 10.91 13.97 4.97
CA VAL A 441 11.81 12.81 4.83
C VAL A 441 11.01 11.51 4.76
N CYS A 442 10.02 11.34 5.63
CA CYS A 442 9.14 10.18 5.65
C CYS A 442 8.34 10.03 4.34
N ALA A 443 7.76 11.12 3.86
CA ALA A 443 7.01 11.17 2.61
C ALA A 443 7.92 10.88 1.40
N GLY A 444 9.10 11.48 1.34
CA GLY A 444 10.08 11.24 0.28
C GLY A 444 10.49 9.76 0.20
N MET A 445 10.84 9.16 1.32
CA MET A 445 11.15 7.72 1.38
C MET A 445 9.93 6.86 0.99
N THR A 446 8.73 7.20 1.47
CA THR A 446 7.50 6.47 1.10
C THR A 446 7.25 6.49 -0.40
N VAL A 447 7.43 7.64 -1.07
CA VAL A 447 7.20 7.77 -2.52
C VAL A 447 8.23 6.96 -3.30
N VAL A 448 9.52 7.08 -2.96
CA VAL A 448 10.59 6.25 -3.55
C VAL A 448 10.22 4.77 -3.40
N GLY A 449 9.64 4.43 -2.27
CA GLY A 449 9.20 3.09 -1.99
C GLY A 449 8.03 2.55 -2.73
N PHE A 450 7.00 3.38 -2.83
CA PHE A 450 5.86 3.08 -3.64
C PHE A 450 6.29 2.88 -5.10
N ILE A 451 7.16 3.75 -5.63
CA ILE A 451 7.69 3.62 -6.99
C ILE A 451 8.46 2.30 -7.15
N LEU A 452 9.40 1.99 -6.24
CA LEU A 452 10.15 0.73 -6.30
C LEU A 452 9.25 -0.50 -6.12
N GLY A 453 8.23 -0.41 -5.27
CA GLY A 453 7.21 -1.44 -5.09
C GLY A 453 6.41 -1.68 -6.37
N GLN A 454 5.91 -0.60 -6.99
CA GLN A 454 5.18 -0.68 -8.25
C GLN A 454 6.05 -1.15 -9.42
N VAL A 455 7.32 -0.74 -9.49
CA VAL A 455 8.26 -1.30 -10.47
C VAL A 455 8.49 -2.78 -10.19
N SER A 456 8.56 -3.20 -8.93
CA SER A 456 8.74 -4.61 -8.57
C SER A 456 7.53 -5.50 -8.88
N GLU A 457 6.31 -4.99 -8.69
CA GLU A 457 5.06 -5.65 -9.08
C GLU A 457 4.82 -5.57 -10.59
N GLY A 458 5.30 -4.48 -11.21
CA GLY A 458 5.16 -4.18 -12.64
C GLY A 458 6.13 -4.94 -13.54
N ARG A 459 7.20 -5.54 -13.00
CA ARG A 459 8.17 -6.35 -13.79
C ARG A 459 7.48 -7.33 -14.74
N TRP A 460 6.43 -7.99 -14.24
CA TRP A 460 5.68 -8.97 -15.02
C TRP A 460 4.62 -8.32 -15.91
N LYS A 461 4.04 -7.18 -15.52
CA LYS A 461 3.04 -6.47 -16.31
C LYS A 461 3.62 -5.70 -17.49
N TRP A 462 4.92 -5.36 -17.47
CA TRP A 462 5.55 -4.45 -18.41
C TRP A 462 6.63 -5.05 -19.32
N ASP A 463 6.83 -6.38 -19.32
CA ASP A 463 7.74 -7.08 -20.26
C ASP A 463 9.20 -6.58 -20.22
N GLU A 464 9.64 -6.01 -19.09
CA GLU A 464 11.00 -5.48 -18.91
C GLU A 464 11.73 -6.19 -17.75
N ASP A 465 12.89 -6.80 -18.06
CA ASP A 465 13.80 -7.50 -17.14
C ASP A 465 14.52 -6.53 -16.18
N ILE A 466 13.78 -5.92 -15.24
CA ILE A 466 14.38 -5.05 -14.21
C ILE A 466 14.65 -5.87 -12.94
N GLU A 467 15.86 -6.40 -12.79
CA GLU A 467 16.31 -7.07 -11.56
C GLU A 467 16.64 -6.05 -10.45
N LEU A 468 15.68 -5.76 -9.55
CA LEU A 468 15.93 -4.99 -8.32
C LEU A 468 16.15 -5.93 -7.13
N GLU A 469 17.40 -6.14 -6.75
CA GLU A 469 17.84 -6.96 -5.61
C GLU A 469 17.51 -6.34 -4.23
N TYR A 470 17.28 -5.02 -4.15
CA TYR A 470 17.09 -4.31 -2.87
C TYR A 470 15.63 -4.07 -2.45
N THR A 471 14.69 -4.77 -3.06
CA THR A 471 13.25 -4.57 -2.80
C THR A 471 12.85 -4.94 -1.37
N SER A 472 13.43 -5.99 -0.79
CA SER A 472 13.19 -6.42 0.59
C SER A 472 13.67 -5.40 1.64
N ALA A 473 14.86 -4.83 1.44
CA ALA A 473 15.41 -3.73 2.24
C ALA A 473 14.45 -2.53 2.25
N PHE A 474 13.86 -2.26 1.09
CA PHE A 474 12.95 -1.16 0.93
C PHE A 474 11.63 -1.38 1.70
N PHE A 475 10.97 -2.54 1.52
CA PHE A 475 9.71 -2.86 2.22
C PHE A 475 9.86 -2.82 3.74
N SER A 476 10.88 -3.48 4.28
CA SER A 476 11.17 -3.46 5.72
C SER A 476 11.57 -2.08 6.24
N GLY A 477 12.34 -1.31 5.46
CA GLY A 477 12.77 0.04 5.79
C GLY A 477 11.59 1.01 5.90
N VAL A 478 10.67 1.04 4.93
CA VAL A 478 9.49 1.90 5.00
C VAL A 478 8.54 1.46 6.10
N TYR A 479 8.35 0.16 6.31
CA TYR A 479 7.56 -0.33 7.43
C TYR A 479 8.14 0.08 8.79
N GLY A 480 9.47 -0.03 8.96
CA GLY A 480 10.18 0.45 10.15
C GLY A 480 10.07 1.96 10.33
N MET A 481 10.15 2.71 9.23
CA MET A 481 10.05 4.17 9.23
C MET A 481 8.69 4.64 9.75
N TRP A 482 7.59 4.05 9.28
CA TRP A 482 6.26 4.38 9.78
C TRP A 482 6.15 4.14 11.28
N ASN A 483 6.66 3.00 11.75
CA ASN A 483 6.66 2.65 13.16
C ASN A 483 7.46 3.62 14.02
N ILE A 484 8.69 3.92 13.60
CA ILE A 484 9.60 4.83 14.29
C ILE A 484 9.07 6.26 14.27
N TYR A 485 8.48 6.69 13.15
CA TYR A 485 7.87 8.02 13.00
C TYR A 485 6.69 8.22 13.96
N ILE A 486 5.74 7.27 14.01
CA ILE A 486 4.60 7.36 14.93
C ILE A 486 5.04 7.23 16.38
N PHE A 487 5.99 6.35 16.67
CA PHE A 487 6.61 6.26 18.00
C PHE A 487 7.18 7.61 18.43
N ALA A 488 7.97 8.26 17.57
CA ALA A 488 8.58 9.56 17.85
C ALA A 488 7.50 10.63 18.06
N LEU A 489 6.44 10.64 17.23
CA LEU A 489 5.32 11.54 17.37
C LEU A 489 4.63 11.42 18.73
N ILE A 490 4.25 10.20 19.12
CA ILE A 490 3.57 9.94 20.39
C ILE A 490 4.45 10.36 21.57
N VAL A 491 5.76 10.06 21.53
CA VAL A 491 6.70 10.42 22.60
C VAL A 491 6.89 11.93 22.69
N LEU A 492 7.19 12.60 21.57
CA LEU A 492 7.59 14.01 21.56
C LEU A 492 6.40 14.95 21.82
N TYR A 493 5.20 14.57 21.38
CA TYR A 493 3.97 15.34 21.59
C TYR A 493 3.23 14.95 22.87
N SER A 494 3.74 14.02 23.66
CA SER A 494 3.16 13.70 24.97
C SER A 494 3.29 14.85 25.98
N PRO A 495 2.37 14.96 26.96
CA PRO A 495 2.45 15.97 28.02
C PRO A 495 3.70 15.81 28.90
N SER A 496 4.45 16.91 29.11
CA SER A 496 5.60 16.92 30.01
C SER A 496 5.18 17.11 31.48
N HIS A 497 5.91 16.49 32.41
CA HIS A 497 5.76 16.76 33.84
C HIS A 497 6.41 18.06 34.30
N LYS A 498 7.26 18.67 33.46
CA LYS A 498 7.91 19.94 33.80
C LYS A 498 6.95 21.10 33.54
N GLN A 499 6.57 21.79 34.61
CA GLN A 499 5.85 23.06 34.53
C GLN A 499 6.83 24.18 34.16
N TRP A 500 6.33 25.16 33.42
CA TRP A 500 7.10 26.38 33.12
C TRP A 500 7.45 27.09 34.45
N PRO A 501 8.63 27.72 34.57
CA PRO A 501 8.90 28.61 35.68
C PRO A 501 7.83 29.72 35.65
N GLN A 502 7.03 29.84 36.70
CA GLN A 502 6.25 31.06 36.94
C GLN A 502 7.23 32.06 37.55
N ASP A 503 7.74 32.99 36.75
CA ASP A 503 8.36 34.20 37.31
C ASP A 503 7.22 35.08 37.85
N ASP A 504 6.94 34.96 39.15
CA ASP A 504 5.94 35.74 39.89
C ASP A 504 6.17 37.27 39.85
N GLN A 505 7.25 37.74 39.21
CA GLN A 505 7.56 39.16 39.02
C GLN A 505 7.12 39.72 37.65
N GLN A 506 6.75 38.88 36.67
CA GLN A 506 6.36 39.35 35.33
C GLN A 506 4.85 39.62 35.19
N SER A 507 4.00 38.99 35.99
CA SER A 507 2.54 39.22 35.97
C SER A 507 2.16 40.66 36.34
N MET A 508 2.90 41.27 37.27
CA MET A 508 2.72 42.70 37.62
C MET A 508 3.14 43.64 36.48
N ASN A 509 4.15 43.31 35.69
CA ASN A 509 4.55 44.15 34.55
C ASN A 509 3.61 44.00 33.36
N GLU A 510 2.98 42.83 33.17
CA GLU A 510 2.01 42.61 32.09
C GLU A 510 0.71 43.42 32.29
N GLU A 511 0.24 43.64 33.53
CA GLU A 511 -0.89 44.57 33.77
C GLU A 511 -0.50 46.05 33.57
N ILE A 512 0.75 46.42 33.83
CA ILE A 512 1.26 47.81 33.69
C ILE A 512 1.50 48.17 32.21
N GLU A 513 1.86 47.20 31.36
CA GLU A 513 2.07 47.45 29.92
C GLU A 513 0.75 47.61 29.14
N PHE A 514 -0.33 46.94 29.57
CA PHE A 514 -1.67 47.09 28.97
C PHE A 514 -2.45 48.32 29.45
N SER A 515 -2.02 48.97 30.54
CA SER A 515 -2.62 50.21 31.03
C SER A 515 -1.97 51.50 30.48
N ARG A 516 -0.94 51.38 29.62
CA ARG A 516 -0.31 52.50 28.89
C ARG A 516 -0.65 52.55 27.40
N LEU A 517 -1.91 52.29 27.05
CA LEU A 517 -2.47 52.85 25.82
C LEU A 517 -3.11 54.20 26.18
N PRO A 518 -2.43 55.35 26.02
CA PRO A 518 -3.15 56.60 25.93
C PRO A 518 -3.92 56.58 24.61
N THR A 519 -5.25 56.48 24.70
CA THR A 519 -6.14 57.00 23.65
C THR A 519 -5.97 58.52 23.61
N GLU A 520 -4.87 58.99 23.01
CA GLU A 520 -4.73 60.39 22.61
C GLU A 520 -4.57 60.47 21.09
N PRO A 521 -5.34 61.33 20.41
CA PRO A 521 -5.24 61.52 18.97
C PRO A 521 -3.92 62.19 18.62
N SER A 522 -3.23 61.66 17.60
CA SER A 522 -1.98 62.20 17.05
C SER A 522 -2.03 63.71 16.81
N GLU A 523 -1.00 64.45 17.22
CA GLU A 523 -0.87 65.92 17.12
C GLU A 523 -1.00 66.50 15.70
N ILE A 524 -0.97 65.67 14.66
CA ILE A 524 -1.21 66.07 13.26
C ILE A 524 -2.72 66.27 12.99
N SER A 525 -3.58 65.59 13.75
CA SER A 525 -5.05 65.73 13.70
C SER A 525 -5.57 66.97 14.45
N SER A 526 -4.83 67.48 15.44
CA SER A 526 -5.23 68.67 16.19
C SER A 526 -4.95 69.95 15.39
N LEU A 527 -3.82 70.03 14.68
CA LEU A 527 -3.46 71.16 13.81
C LEU A 527 -4.40 71.33 12.61
N THR A 528 -4.86 70.23 12.00
CA THR A 528 -5.84 70.26 10.90
C THR A 528 -7.25 70.64 11.38
N SER A 529 -7.60 70.36 12.63
CA SER A 529 -8.88 70.79 13.23
C SER A 529 -8.89 72.29 13.59
N PHE A 530 -7.73 72.85 13.96
CA PHE A 530 -7.60 74.27 14.31
C PHE A 530 -7.63 75.15 13.06
N ALA A 531 -6.94 74.78 11.98
CA ALA A 531 -6.94 75.54 10.72
C ALA A 531 -8.32 75.57 10.02
N ARG A 532 -9.16 74.56 10.27
CA ARG A 532 -10.52 74.50 9.71
C ARG A 532 -11.51 75.40 10.47
N LYS A 533 -11.19 75.78 11.70
CA LYS A 533 -12.05 76.63 12.55
C LYS A 533 -11.79 78.13 12.36
N THR A 534 -10.60 78.52 11.91
CA THR A 534 -10.26 79.91 11.57
C THR A 534 -10.61 80.32 10.14
N ALA A 535 -11.05 79.39 9.29
CA ALA A 535 -11.51 79.69 7.93
C ALA A 535 -13.04 79.87 7.81
N VAL A 536 -13.76 79.81 8.95
CA VAL A 536 -15.22 79.97 9.03
C VAL A 536 -15.61 80.95 10.16
N ASP A 537 -14.80 81.99 10.36
CA ASP A 537 -15.25 83.25 10.98
C ASP A 537 -14.72 84.42 10.14
#